data_AF-A0A951BR86-F1
#
_entry.id   AF-A0A951BR86-F1
#
_cell.length_a   1.000
_cell.length_b   1.000
_cell.length_c   1.000
_cell.angle_alpha   90.00
_cell.angle_beta   90.00
_cell.angle_gamma   90.00
#
_symmetry.space_group_name_H-M   'P 1'
#
loop_
_entity.id
_entity.type
_entity.pdbx_description
1 polymer ?
#
loop_
_entity_poly.entity_id
_entity_poly.type
_entity_poly.pdbx_seq_one_letter_code
_entity_poly.pdbx_strand_id
1 'polypeptide(L)'
;MVALAVDEHAVLEQGMARLAELLGPNFEILPFRVNGGEGDEQDAVAADSVYSIRALTTSAPSAQVVVEAKVSLTPAAAQQVLLPQVRLLRRLYSQATVLVVAPWLSPRTRDVLASRKVSYLDLTGNVDLRLPTGVLIKTEGAQQNPDPTPHRRSRGLSGAGAGVIVRLLTDFAPPYRQKDLAAVGRVSPGYVSRIFQTLDDEALLTREGRYIVEVNWPALLRARAENYGLLRSNHAVPMVARKGPDAIYRSLIARGTENTAVVTGSYSARRSGSGHGRCRGRGAFADACCTRPGKRHPPAAERQRATAAPARLRGCRACCAQPAGD
;
A
#
# COMPACT_ATOMS: atom_id res chain seq x y z
N MET A 1 -8.74 -7.98 -31.96
CA MET A 1 -9.61 -7.14 -31.11
C MET A 1 -8.70 -6.16 -30.39
N VAL A 2 -8.54 -4.96 -30.96
CA VAL A 2 -7.62 -3.93 -30.45
C VAL A 2 -8.24 -3.39 -29.17
N ALA A 3 -7.56 -3.53 -28.04
CA ALA A 3 -7.95 -2.83 -26.82
C ALA A 3 -7.93 -1.34 -27.15
N LEU A 4 -9.09 -0.69 -27.15
CA LEU A 4 -9.19 0.77 -27.27
C LEU A 4 -8.29 1.34 -26.20
N ALA A 5 -7.27 2.09 -26.61
CA ALA A 5 -6.48 2.88 -25.68
C ALA A 5 -7.46 3.82 -24.97
N VAL A 6 -7.72 3.56 -23.70
CA VAL A 6 -8.53 4.44 -22.87
C VAL A 6 -7.80 5.76 -22.81
N ASP A 7 -8.37 6.79 -23.42
CA ASP A 7 -7.85 8.15 -23.43
C ASP A 7 -8.32 8.91 -22.18
N GLU A 8 -7.52 9.86 -21.67
CA GLU A 8 -7.86 10.66 -20.49
C GLU A 8 -9.16 11.44 -20.70
N HIS A 9 -9.41 11.91 -21.93
CA HIS A 9 -10.67 12.55 -22.29
C HIS A 9 -11.89 11.62 -22.11
N ALA A 10 -11.78 10.35 -22.53
CA ALA A 10 -12.87 9.39 -22.37
C ALA A 10 -13.12 9.05 -20.89
N VAL A 11 -12.06 8.98 -20.09
CA VAL A 11 -12.16 8.79 -18.63
C VAL A 11 -12.85 9.98 -17.97
N LEU A 12 -12.50 11.20 -18.39
CA LEU A 12 -13.10 12.42 -17.89
C LEU A 12 -14.60 12.44 -18.16
N GLU A 13 -15.00 12.26 -19.42
CA GLU A 13 -16.41 12.21 -19.84
C GLU A 13 -17.22 11.19 -19.03
N GLN A 14 -16.73 9.95 -18.94
CA GLN A 14 -17.41 8.88 -18.18
C GLN A 14 -17.48 9.20 -16.67
N GLY A 15 -16.42 9.77 -16.11
CA GLY A 15 -16.40 10.15 -14.70
C GLY A 15 -17.35 11.28 -14.37
N MET A 16 -17.44 12.28 -15.25
CA MET A 16 -18.36 13.41 -15.08
C MET A 16 -19.82 12.98 -15.27
N ALA A 17 -20.11 12.11 -16.24
CA ALA A 17 -21.43 11.49 -16.37
C ALA A 17 -21.81 10.71 -15.10
N ARG A 18 -20.89 9.90 -14.57
CA ARG A 18 -21.11 9.16 -13.32
C ARG A 18 -21.32 10.08 -12.11
N LEU A 19 -20.59 11.19 -12.05
CA LEU A 19 -20.77 12.19 -11.00
C LEU A 19 -22.16 12.85 -11.08
N ALA A 20 -22.63 13.17 -12.29
CA ALA A 20 -23.97 13.71 -12.51
C ALA A 20 -25.07 12.73 -12.06
N GLU A 21 -24.92 11.43 -12.34
CA GLU A 21 -25.83 10.39 -11.84
C GLU A 21 -25.86 10.33 -10.31
N LEU A 22 -24.70 10.43 -9.66
CA LEU A 22 -24.59 10.36 -8.19
C LEU A 22 -25.19 11.59 -7.49
N LEU A 23 -25.02 12.77 -8.09
CA LEU A 23 -25.60 14.01 -7.54
C LEU A 23 -27.10 14.12 -7.84
N GLY A 24 -27.55 13.57 -8.97
CA GLY A 24 -28.94 13.59 -9.40
C GLY A 24 -29.39 14.94 -9.99
N PRO A 25 -30.67 15.05 -10.38
CA PRO A 25 -31.18 16.17 -11.18
C PRO A 25 -31.23 17.52 -10.45
N ASN A 26 -31.07 17.53 -9.13
CA ASN A 26 -31.06 18.74 -8.32
C ASN A 26 -29.72 19.47 -8.32
N PHE A 27 -28.73 18.94 -9.07
CA PHE A 27 -27.43 19.54 -9.22
C PHE A 27 -27.14 19.82 -10.69
N GLU A 28 -26.45 20.92 -10.92
CA GLU A 28 -25.94 21.32 -12.21
C GLU A 28 -24.41 21.28 -12.17
N ILE A 29 -23.80 20.69 -13.21
CA ILE A 29 -22.35 20.58 -13.37
C ILE A 29 -22.00 21.21 -14.71
N LEU A 30 -21.24 22.31 -14.69
CA LEU A 30 -20.86 23.03 -15.90
C LEU A 30 -19.34 23.21 -15.96
N PRO A 31 -18.70 23.13 -17.13
CA PRO A 31 -17.32 23.56 -17.30
C PRO A 31 -17.17 25.01 -16.84
N PHE A 32 -16.17 25.28 -16.02
CA PHE A 32 -15.88 26.64 -15.56
C PHE A 32 -15.20 27.43 -16.67
N ARG A 33 -15.86 28.46 -17.18
CA ARG A 33 -15.29 29.41 -18.15
C ARG A 33 -14.93 30.69 -17.42
N VAL A 34 -13.68 31.15 -17.56
CA VAL A 34 -13.28 32.47 -17.08
C VAL A 34 -13.89 33.50 -18.03
N ASN A 35 -14.87 34.26 -17.56
CA ASN A 35 -15.47 35.32 -18.36
C ASN A 35 -14.45 36.45 -18.61
N GLY A 36 -14.14 36.75 -19.87
CA GLY A 36 -13.56 38.05 -20.25
C GLY A 36 -12.22 38.08 -21.00
N GLY A 37 -11.75 36.99 -21.59
CA GLY A 37 -10.63 37.04 -22.52
C GLY A 37 -10.86 36.11 -23.69
N GLU A 38 -10.76 36.62 -24.91
CA GLU A 38 -10.29 35.85 -26.05
C GLU A 38 -8.84 35.40 -25.70
N GLY A 39 -8.73 34.38 -24.86
CA GLY A 39 -7.49 33.78 -24.45
C GLY A 39 -7.40 32.42 -25.11
N ASP A 40 -6.35 32.25 -25.90
CA ASP A 40 -5.98 31.01 -26.57
C ASP A 40 -6.20 29.77 -25.69
N GLU A 41 -6.59 28.66 -26.32
CA GLU A 41 -6.80 27.32 -25.75
C GLU A 41 -5.56 26.74 -25.01
N GLN A 42 -4.53 27.53 -24.70
CA GLN A 42 -3.21 27.05 -24.26
C GLN A 42 -2.79 27.49 -22.85
N ASP A 43 -3.58 28.30 -22.14
CA ASP A 43 -3.27 28.69 -20.76
C ASP A 43 -4.13 27.95 -19.73
N ALA A 44 -3.82 26.67 -19.49
CA ALA A 44 -4.36 25.93 -18.35
C ALA A 44 -3.24 25.19 -17.60
N VAL A 45 -3.05 25.61 -16.35
CA VAL A 45 -2.21 24.95 -15.35
C VAL A 45 -2.64 23.49 -15.18
N ALA A 46 -1.96 22.54 -15.82
CA ALA A 46 -1.82 21.10 -15.53
C ALA A 46 -3.02 20.30 -14.96
N ALA A 47 -4.24 20.78 -15.12
CA ALA A 47 -5.49 20.11 -14.79
C ALA A 47 -6.23 19.84 -16.10
N ASP A 48 -6.81 18.65 -16.22
CA ASP A 48 -7.50 18.27 -17.45
C ASP A 48 -8.75 19.14 -17.66
N SER A 49 -9.35 19.67 -16.57
CA SER A 49 -10.46 20.64 -16.63
C SER A 49 -10.85 21.21 -15.26
N VAL A 50 -11.63 22.30 -15.26
CA VAL A 50 -12.27 22.86 -14.06
C VAL A 50 -13.79 22.88 -14.26
N TYR A 51 -14.55 22.42 -13.26
CA TYR A 51 -16.01 22.41 -13.27
C TYR A 51 -16.59 23.21 -12.11
N SER A 52 -17.76 23.80 -12.35
CA SER A 52 -18.61 24.42 -11.33
C SER A 52 -19.77 23.49 -11.04
N ILE A 53 -19.93 23.09 -9.77
CA ILE A 53 -21.03 22.25 -9.29
C ILE A 53 -21.96 23.11 -8.43
N ARG A 54 -23.25 23.18 -8.78
CA ARG A 54 -24.25 24.00 -8.08
C ARG A 54 -25.49 23.17 -7.74
N ALA A 55 -25.99 23.31 -6.51
CA ALA A 55 -27.32 22.79 -6.17
C ALA A 55 -28.40 23.75 -6.69
N LEU A 56 -29.37 23.25 -7.45
CA LEU A 56 -30.45 24.03 -8.03
C LEU A 56 -31.57 24.37 -7.03
N THR A 57 -31.66 23.60 -5.95
CA THR A 57 -32.71 23.71 -4.93
C THR A 57 -32.42 24.75 -3.85
N THR A 58 -31.22 25.33 -3.86
CA THR A 58 -30.76 26.27 -2.82
C THR A 58 -30.06 27.46 -3.48
N SER A 59 -30.08 28.62 -2.84
CA SER A 59 -29.21 29.76 -3.23
C SER A 59 -27.73 29.54 -2.85
N ALA A 60 -27.32 28.31 -2.55
CA ALA A 60 -25.95 28.03 -2.12
C ALA A 60 -24.94 28.37 -3.24
N PRO A 61 -23.75 28.87 -2.87
CA PRO A 61 -22.69 29.13 -3.85
C PRO A 61 -22.29 27.85 -4.57
N SER A 62 -21.84 27.98 -5.81
CA SER A 62 -21.26 26.84 -6.54
C SER A 62 -19.90 26.46 -5.98
N ALA A 63 -19.58 25.17 -6.02
CA ALA A 63 -18.25 24.66 -5.73
C ALA A 63 -17.44 24.56 -7.02
N GLN A 64 -16.26 25.19 -7.05
CA GLN A 64 -15.28 24.96 -8.11
C GLN A 64 -14.48 23.70 -7.79
N VAL A 65 -14.44 22.78 -8.76
CA VAL A 65 -13.75 21.50 -8.66
C VAL A 65 -12.77 21.39 -9.82
N VAL A 66 -11.50 21.25 -9.48
CA VAL A 66 -10.45 20.92 -10.43
C VAL A 66 -10.47 19.41 -10.63
N VAL A 67 -10.64 18.96 -11.87
CA VAL A 67 -10.76 17.55 -12.22
C VAL A 67 -9.50 17.09 -12.93
N GLU A 68 -8.89 16.04 -12.41
CA GLU A 68 -7.76 15.36 -13.03
C GLU A 68 -8.17 13.94 -13.41
N ALA A 69 -8.31 13.70 -14.71
CA ALA A 69 -8.51 12.38 -15.28
C ALA A 69 -7.17 11.68 -15.50
N LYS A 70 -7.09 10.41 -15.10
CA LYS A 70 -5.89 9.59 -15.29
C LYS A 70 -6.30 8.21 -15.78
N VAL A 71 -5.71 7.77 -16.90
CA VAL A 71 -5.89 6.39 -17.39
C VAL A 71 -5.39 5.37 -16.37
N SER A 72 -4.35 5.73 -15.63
CA SER A 72 -3.89 4.97 -14.47
C SER A 72 -3.22 5.88 -13.46
N LEU A 73 -3.46 5.63 -12.17
CA LEU A 73 -2.81 6.37 -11.09
C LEU A 73 -2.22 5.40 -10.06
N THR A 74 -0.89 5.32 -10.05
CA THR A 74 -0.15 4.52 -9.07
C THR A 74 -0.09 5.27 -7.73
N PRO A 75 0.02 4.57 -6.59
CA PRO A 75 0.25 5.23 -5.30
C PRO A 75 1.47 6.16 -5.31
N ALA A 76 2.56 5.74 -5.97
CA ALA A 76 3.76 6.56 -6.13
C ALA A 76 3.50 7.85 -6.91
N ALA A 77 2.84 7.75 -8.06
CA ALA A 77 2.51 8.91 -8.90
C ALA A 77 1.57 9.86 -8.15
N ALA A 78 0.58 9.32 -7.42
CA ALA A 78 -0.27 10.13 -6.54
C ALA A 78 0.58 10.87 -5.50
N GLN A 79 1.50 10.19 -4.81
CA GLN A 79 2.31 10.82 -3.76
C GLN A 79 3.35 11.81 -4.27
N GLN A 80 4.01 11.51 -5.39
CA GLN A 80 5.20 12.23 -5.84
C GLN A 80 4.89 13.32 -6.87
N VAL A 81 3.79 13.18 -7.62
CA VAL A 81 3.44 14.12 -8.72
C VAL A 81 2.18 14.89 -8.36
N LEU A 82 1.07 14.18 -8.15
CA LEU A 82 -0.24 14.80 -7.92
C LEU A 82 -0.29 15.61 -6.61
N LEU A 83 0.05 14.99 -5.48
CA LEU A 83 -0.11 15.63 -4.18
C LEU A 83 0.70 16.93 -4.01
N PRO A 84 1.95 17.04 -4.52
CA PRO A 84 2.66 18.33 -4.60
C PRO A 84 1.92 19.40 -5.41
N GLN A 85 1.35 19.05 -6.56
CA GLN A 85 0.56 19.98 -7.39
C GLN A 85 -0.69 20.45 -6.65
N VAL A 86 -1.45 19.53 -6.05
CA VAL A 86 -2.62 19.87 -5.22
C VAL A 86 -2.25 20.79 -4.05
N ARG A 87 -1.09 20.57 -3.43
CA ARG A 87 -0.61 21.44 -2.33
C ARG A 87 -0.32 22.85 -2.83
N LEU A 88 0.30 23.00 -4.00
CA LEU A 88 0.55 24.30 -4.61
C LEU A 88 -0.76 25.00 -4.96
N LEU A 89 -1.67 24.28 -5.61
CA LEU A 89 -2.98 24.78 -6.02
C LEU A 89 -3.79 25.30 -4.82
N ARG A 90 -3.81 24.56 -3.70
CA ARG A 90 -4.47 24.99 -2.45
C ARG A 90 -3.83 26.21 -1.77
N ARG A 91 -2.56 26.51 -2.05
CA ARG A 91 -1.89 27.72 -1.56
C ARG A 91 -2.28 28.94 -2.38
N LEU A 92 -2.47 28.76 -3.68
CA LEU A 92 -2.87 29.83 -4.60
C LEU A 92 -4.38 30.11 -4.50
N TYR A 93 -5.17 29.05 -4.39
CA TYR A 93 -6.63 29.09 -4.33
C TYR A 93 -7.09 28.39 -3.05
N SER A 94 -7.38 29.18 -2.02
CA SER A 94 -7.91 28.67 -0.75
C SER A 94 -9.18 27.85 -1.00
N GLN A 95 -9.27 26.65 -0.42
CA GLN A 95 -10.42 25.72 -0.55
C GLN A 95 -10.59 25.07 -1.93
N ALA A 96 -9.58 25.09 -2.80
CA ALA A 96 -9.66 24.36 -4.07
C ALA A 96 -9.92 22.86 -3.84
N THR A 97 -11.03 22.39 -4.41
CA THR A 97 -11.43 20.99 -4.38
C THR A 97 -10.83 20.30 -5.60
N VAL A 98 -10.05 19.25 -5.37
CA VAL A 98 -9.46 18.45 -6.44
C VAL A 98 -10.16 17.10 -6.44
N LEU A 99 -10.65 16.70 -7.62
CA LEU A 99 -11.27 15.41 -7.88
C LEU A 99 -10.41 14.64 -8.88
N VAL A 100 -9.90 13.49 -8.45
CA VAL A 100 -9.23 12.54 -9.34
C VAL A 100 -10.25 11.58 -9.93
N VAL A 101 -10.23 11.42 -11.25
CA VAL A 101 -11.06 10.45 -11.99
C VAL A 101 -10.17 9.41 -12.64
N ALA A 102 -10.46 8.12 -12.47
CA ALA A 102 -9.72 7.05 -13.13
C ALA A 102 -10.61 5.82 -13.41
N PRO A 103 -10.24 4.94 -14.36
CA PRO A 103 -10.99 3.69 -14.58
C PRO A 103 -11.12 2.85 -13.31
N TRP A 104 -10.03 2.68 -12.56
CA TRP A 104 -10.01 2.00 -11.28
C TRP A 104 -8.87 2.54 -10.40
N LEU A 105 -9.15 2.80 -9.12
CA LEU A 105 -8.15 3.21 -8.14
C LEU A 105 -7.92 2.08 -7.14
N SER A 106 -6.65 1.68 -6.98
CA SER A 106 -6.30 0.67 -5.97
C SER A 106 -6.63 1.15 -4.56
N PRO A 107 -6.93 0.25 -3.60
CA PRO A 107 -7.14 0.63 -2.20
C PRO A 107 -6.02 1.53 -1.67
N ARG A 108 -4.77 1.21 -2.01
CA ARG A 108 -3.60 2.00 -1.61
C ARG A 108 -3.58 3.39 -2.24
N THR A 109 -3.94 3.53 -3.52
CA THR A 109 -4.05 4.85 -4.17
C THR A 109 -5.12 5.69 -3.47
N ARG A 110 -6.28 5.09 -3.17
CA ARG A 110 -7.37 5.76 -2.45
C ARG A 110 -6.93 6.21 -1.04
N ASP A 111 -6.20 5.38 -0.31
CA ASP A 111 -5.64 5.76 1.00
C ASP A 111 -4.68 6.96 0.89
N VAL A 112 -3.82 6.98 -0.13
CA VAL A 112 -2.89 8.09 -0.37
C VAL A 112 -3.65 9.39 -0.65
N LEU A 113 -4.66 9.36 -1.51
CA LEU A 113 -5.50 10.52 -1.83
C LEU A 113 -6.29 11.00 -0.60
N ALA A 114 -6.97 10.07 0.09
CA ALA A 114 -7.77 10.36 1.27
C ALA A 114 -6.94 10.96 2.41
N SER A 115 -5.71 10.50 2.62
CA SER A 115 -4.79 11.04 3.64
C SER A 115 -4.49 12.54 3.47
N ARG A 116 -4.67 13.06 2.25
CA ARG A 116 -4.49 14.49 1.92
C ARG A 116 -5.80 15.19 1.57
N LYS A 117 -6.95 14.58 1.87
CA LYS A 117 -8.29 15.09 1.57
C LYS A 117 -8.46 15.42 0.09
N VAL A 118 -7.88 14.62 -0.80
CA VAL A 118 -8.12 14.73 -2.25
C VAL A 118 -9.32 13.84 -2.57
N SER A 119 -10.32 14.42 -3.25
CA SER A 119 -11.51 13.68 -3.65
C SER A 119 -11.17 12.73 -4.80
N TYR A 120 -11.87 11.61 -4.89
CA TYR A 120 -11.70 10.68 -5.99
C TYR A 120 -13.03 10.06 -6.42
N LEU A 121 -13.08 9.67 -7.69
CA LEU A 121 -14.14 8.88 -8.30
C LEU A 121 -13.46 7.87 -9.24
N ASP A 122 -13.70 6.59 -9.04
CA ASP A 122 -13.36 5.60 -10.05
C ASP A 122 -14.59 5.05 -10.76
N LEU A 123 -14.40 4.62 -12.01
CA LEU A 123 -15.49 4.14 -12.86
C LEU A 123 -16.04 2.78 -12.40
N THR A 124 -15.41 2.14 -11.41
CA THR A 124 -15.93 0.94 -10.76
C THR A 124 -16.84 1.23 -9.56
N GLY A 125 -17.07 2.51 -9.25
CA GLY A 125 -18.00 2.96 -8.22
C GLY A 125 -17.38 3.30 -6.86
N ASN A 126 -16.06 3.31 -6.71
CA ASN A 126 -15.44 3.84 -5.48
C ASN A 126 -15.41 5.37 -5.55
N VAL A 127 -16.02 6.04 -4.59
CA VAL A 127 -16.08 7.52 -4.53
C VAL A 127 -15.79 8.00 -3.12
N ASP A 128 -14.99 9.06 -2.99
CA ASP A 128 -14.96 9.95 -1.82
C ASP A 128 -14.91 11.38 -2.38
N LEU A 129 -16.06 12.05 -2.43
CA LEU A 129 -16.19 13.43 -2.87
C LEU A 129 -16.62 14.31 -1.71
N ARG A 130 -15.85 15.39 -1.48
CA ARG A 130 -16.14 16.40 -0.47
C ARG A 130 -16.17 17.78 -1.12
N LEU A 131 -17.35 18.40 -1.14
CA LEU A 131 -17.51 19.77 -1.61
C LEU A 131 -17.61 20.74 -0.43
N PRO A 132 -17.09 21.98 -0.56
CA PRO A 132 -17.22 23.01 0.47
C PRO A 132 -18.67 23.39 0.79
N THR A 133 -19.59 23.13 -0.15
CA THR A 133 -21.05 23.32 0.01
C THR A 133 -21.69 22.37 1.02
N GLY A 134 -20.94 21.41 1.57
CA GLY A 134 -21.44 20.42 2.53
C GLY A 134 -21.85 19.09 1.89
N VAL A 135 -21.74 18.96 0.56
CA VAL A 135 -21.99 17.68 -0.14
C VAL A 135 -20.85 16.70 0.14
N LEU A 136 -21.21 15.54 0.68
CA LEU A 136 -20.33 14.40 0.88
C LEU A 136 -20.92 13.17 0.17
N ILE A 137 -20.18 12.61 -0.78
CA ILE A 137 -20.51 11.33 -1.40
C ILE A 137 -19.42 10.34 -1.06
N LYS A 138 -19.80 9.20 -0.51
CA LYS A 138 -18.89 8.08 -0.28
C LYS A 138 -19.54 6.77 -0.67
N THR A 139 -18.94 6.08 -1.63
CA THR A 139 -19.43 4.79 -2.13
C THR A 139 -18.29 3.78 -2.26
N GLU A 140 -18.64 2.50 -2.15
CA GLU A 140 -17.71 1.40 -2.36
C GLU A 140 -18.03 0.71 -3.68
N GLY A 141 -16.99 0.52 -4.49
CA GLY A 141 -17.03 -0.16 -5.78
C GLY A 141 -16.16 -1.41 -5.78
N ALA A 142 -15.56 -1.72 -6.93
CA ALA A 142 -14.70 -2.90 -7.06
C ALA A 142 -13.43 -2.79 -6.19
N GLN A 143 -13.19 -3.81 -5.37
CA GLN A 143 -11.99 -3.89 -4.50
C GLN A 143 -10.78 -4.50 -5.21
N GLN A 144 -10.99 -5.15 -6.34
CA GLN A 144 -9.94 -5.65 -7.23
C GLN A 144 -10.09 -5.00 -8.59
N ASN A 145 -8.97 -4.80 -9.29
CA ASN A 145 -9.00 -4.24 -10.64
C ASN A 145 -9.76 -5.20 -11.56
N PRO A 146 -10.89 -4.78 -12.17
CA PRO A 146 -11.64 -5.62 -13.11
C PRO A 146 -10.83 -5.93 -14.38
N ASP A 147 -9.93 -5.03 -14.79
CA ASP A 147 -9.08 -5.15 -15.97
C ASP A 147 -7.60 -5.14 -15.58
N PRO A 148 -7.10 -6.22 -14.96
CA PRO A 148 -5.72 -6.29 -14.52
C PRO A 148 -4.79 -6.33 -15.75
N THR A 149 -3.99 -5.29 -15.94
CA THR A 149 -2.98 -5.27 -17.02
C THR A 149 -2.02 -6.46 -16.84
N PRO A 150 -1.81 -7.31 -17.87
CA PRO A 150 -1.07 -8.57 -17.74
C PRO A 150 0.38 -8.43 -17.23
N HIS A 151 1.00 -7.27 -17.45
CA HIS A 151 2.38 -6.98 -17.03
C HIS A 151 2.52 -6.57 -15.56
N ARG A 152 1.43 -6.19 -14.90
CA ARG A 152 1.44 -5.69 -13.52
C ARG A 152 0.78 -6.65 -12.55
N ARG A 153 0.95 -7.96 -12.74
CA ARG A 153 0.74 -8.88 -11.61
C ARG A 153 1.71 -8.44 -10.52
N SER A 154 1.21 -8.10 -9.32
CA SER A 154 1.99 -7.83 -8.09
C SER A 154 2.75 -9.09 -7.62
N ARG A 155 3.55 -9.67 -8.53
CA ARG A 155 4.38 -10.86 -8.34
C ARG A 155 5.57 -10.55 -7.43
N GLY A 156 5.80 -9.28 -7.09
CA GLY A 156 6.92 -8.84 -6.26
C GLY A 156 6.79 -9.28 -4.82
N LEU A 157 5.59 -9.27 -4.24
CA LEU A 157 5.42 -9.38 -2.79
C LEU A 157 4.90 -10.71 -2.28
N SER A 158 4.83 -11.80 -3.06
CA SER A 158 4.33 -13.10 -2.56
C SER A 158 5.43 -14.14 -2.31
N GLY A 159 6.57 -14.06 -2.99
CA GLY A 159 7.64 -15.07 -2.94
C GLY A 159 8.39 -15.14 -1.61
N ALA A 160 9.16 -16.22 -1.42
CA ALA A 160 9.99 -16.45 -0.23
C ALA A 160 11.08 -15.36 -0.06
N GLY A 161 11.77 -15.00 -1.14
CA GLY A 161 12.75 -13.90 -1.10
C GLY A 161 12.11 -12.55 -0.76
N ALA A 162 10.88 -12.30 -1.22
CA ALA A 162 10.13 -11.12 -0.83
C ALA A 162 9.74 -11.14 0.65
N GLY A 163 9.46 -12.31 1.22
CA GLY A 163 9.24 -12.46 2.66
C GLY A 163 10.48 -12.08 3.48
N VAL A 164 11.67 -12.48 3.03
CA VAL A 164 12.94 -12.07 3.65
C VAL A 164 13.11 -10.56 3.60
N ILE A 165 12.90 -9.93 2.44
CA ILE A 165 13.04 -8.47 2.31
C ILE A 165 11.99 -7.74 3.17
N VAL A 166 10.72 -8.14 3.11
CA VAL A 166 9.66 -7.56 3.97
C VAL A 166 10.03 -7.66 5.45
N ARG A 167 10.56 -8.82 5.87
CA ARG A 167 11.02 -9.03 7.24
C ARG A 167 12.16 -8.08 7.60
N LEU A 168 13.19 -7.97 6.76
CA LEU A 168 14.30 -7.04 7.00
C LEU A 168 13.84 -5.58 7.09
N LEU A 169 12.95 -5.15 6.19
CA LEU A 169 12.39 -3.79 6.17
C LEU A 169 11.50 -3.49 7.39
N THR A 170 10.91 -4.53 7.99
CA THR A 170 10.06 -4.39 9.18
C THR A 170 10.91 -4.41 10.46
N ASP A 171 11.90 -5.30 10.52
CA ASP A 171 12.72 -5.51 11.70
C ASP A 171 13.73 -4.39 11.88
N PHE A 172 14.33 -3.85 10.82
CA PHE A 172 15.41 -2.88 10.90
C PHE A 172 14.96 -1.48 10.49
N ALA A 173 15.39 -0.46 11.24
CA ALA A 173 15.10 0.92 10.89
C ALA A 173 16.04 1.45 9.80
N PRO A 174 15.54 2.27 8.84
CA PRO A 174 16.39 3.05 7.95
C PRO A 174 17.27 4.05 8.75
N PRO A 175 18.39 4.54 8.17
CA PRO A 175 18.76 4.44 6.76
C PRO A 175 19.58 3.19 6.41
N TYR A 176 19.32 2.62 5.24
CA TYR A 176 20.11 1.53 4.64
C TYR A 176 20.07 1.58 3.11
N ARG A 177 21.00 0.88 2.45
CA ARG A 177 20.99 0.73 0.99
C ARG A 177 20.36 -0.59 0.59
N GLN A 178 19.72 -0.59 -0.57
CA GLN A 178 19.14 -1.79 -1.18
C GLN A 178 20.16 -2.93 -1.34
N LYS A 179 21.41 -2.61 -1.70
CA LYS A 179 22.49 -3.62 -1.83
C LYS A 179 22.82 -4.31 -0.51
N ASP A 180 22.70 -3.61 0.61
CA ASP A 180 23.02 -4.14 1.93
C ASP A 180 21.94 -5.14 2.35
N LEU A 181 20.68 -4.84 2.04
CA LEU A 181 19.54 -5.76 2.25
C LEU A 181 19.64 -7.01 1.38
N ALA A 182 20.09 -6.89 0.12
CA ALA A 182 20.32 -8.03 -0.75
C ALA A 182 21.40 -8.98 -0.17
N ALA A 183 22.50 -8.42 0.34
CA ALA A 183 23.57 -9.17 0.96
C ALA A 183 23.11 -9.88 2.26
N VAL A 184 22.47 -9.14 3.17
CA VAL A 184 21.97 -9.69 4.45
C VAL A 184 20.90 -10.75 4.22
N GLY A 185 19.95 -10.48 3.32
CA GLY A 185 18.87 -11.41 3.00
C GLY A 185 19.29 -12.60 2.14
N ARG A 186 20.53 -12.61 1.60
CA ARG A 186 21.02 -13.60 0.63
C ARG A 186 20.05 -13.75 -0.56
N VAL A 187 19.50 -12.62 -1.01
CA VAL A 187 18.57 -12.53 -2.14
C VAL A 187 19.30 -11.91 -3.32
N SER A 188 19.10 -12.44 -4.54
CA SER A 188 19.81 -11.93 -5.71
C SER A 188 19.50 -10.44 -5.95
N PRO A 189 20.51 -9.60 -6.31
CA PRO A 189 20.31 -8.17 -6.51
C PRO A 189 19.21 -7.84 -7.54
N GLY A 190 19.12 -8.63 -8.62
CA GLY A 190 18.08 -8.46 -9.64
C GLY A 190 16.66 -8.72 -9.10
N TYR A 191 16.48 -9.72 -8.22
CA TYR A 191 15.18 -9.98 -7.61
C TYR A 191 14.83 -8.91 -6.56
N VAL A 192 15.81 -8.47 -5.76
CA VAL A 192 15.62 -7.33 -4.84
C VAL A 192 15.23 -6.07 -5.63
N SER A 193 15.87 -5.79 -6.76
CA SER A 193 15.49 -4.66 -7.62
C SER A 193 14.04 -4.68 -8.06
N ARG A 194 13.52 -5.86 -8.46
CA ARG A 194 12.11 -6.01 -8.84
C ARG A 194 11.16 -5.80 -7.66
N ILE A 195 11.49 -6.32 -6.48
CA ILE A 195 10.71 -6.08 -5.25
C ILE A 195 10.67 -4.58 -4.97
N PHE A 196 11.82 -3.92 -4.98
CA PHE A 196 11.92 -2.51 -4.68
C PHE A 196 11.18 -1.63 -5.68
N GLN A 197 11.19 -1.98 -6.97
CA GLN A 197 10.34 -1.34 -7.97
C GLN A 197 8.85 -1.44 -7.59
N THR A 198 8.39 -2.59 -7.10
CA THR A 198 7.02 -2.75 -6.60
C THR A 198 6.76 -1.89 -5.36
N LEU A 199 7.71 -1.82 -4.43
CA LEU A 199 7.57 -1.01 -3.21
C LEU A 199 7.58 0.50 -3.48
N ASP A 200 8.40 0.93 -4.44
CA ASP A 200 8.42 2.30 -4.95
C ASP A 200 7.07 2.63 -5.59
N ASP A 201 6.59 1.80 -6.52
CA ASP A 201 5.28 1.93 -7.19
C ASP A 201 4.09 2.02 -6.21
N GLU A 202 4.12 1.24 -5.13
CA GLU A 202 3.09 1.20 -4.10
C GLU A 202 3.25 2.29 -3.01
N ALA A 203 4.24 3.18 -3.17
CA ALA A 203 4.52 4.26 -2.21
C ALA A 203 4.70 3.71 -0.77
N LEU A 204 5.48 2.63 -0.65
CA LEU A 204 5.73 1.95 0.63
C LEU A 204 7.07 2.35 1.27
N LEU A 205 7.91 3.07 0.54
CA LEU A 205 9.22 3.53 1.01
C LEU A 205 9.55 4.91 0.45
N THR A 206 10.52 5.57 1.09
CA THR A 206 11.05 6.86 0.65
C THR A 206 12.56 6.78 0.54
N ARG A 207 13.10 7.42 -0.50
CA ARG A 207 14.53 7.38 -0.83
C ARG A 207 15.12 8.79 -0.83
N GLU A 208 16.35 8.88 -0.38
CA GLU A 208 17.22 10.05 -0.57
C GLU A 208 18.51 9.57 -1.25
N GLY A 209 18.62 9.88 -2.54
CA GLY A 209 19.65 9.33 -3.41
C GLY A 209 19.65 7.80 -3.39
N ARG A 210 20.72 7.21 -2.86
CA ARG A 210 20.91 5.73 -2.79
C ARG A 210 20.42 5.09 -1.49
N TYR A 211 19.88 5.87 -0.56
CA TYR A 211 19.46 5.41 0.75
C TYR A 211 17.95 5.33 0.83
N ILE A 212 17.45 4.26 1.45
CA ILE A 212 16.07 4.18 1.91
C ILE A 212 16.04 4.86 3.27
N VAL A 213 15.26 5.92 3.41
CA VAL A 213 15.21 6.76 4.61
C VAL A 213 13.93 6.54 5.41
N GLU A 214 12.86 6.07 4.77
CA GLU A 214 11.60 5.74 5.43
C GLU A 214 10.99 4.47 4.82
N VAL A 215 10.32 3.69 5.65
CA VAL A 215 9.47 2.57 5.23
C VAL A 215 8.15 2.64 5.99
N ASN A 216 7.05 2.64 5.25
CA ASN A 216 5.71 2.48 5.80
C ASN A 216 5.47 0.98 6.10
N TRP A 217 6.14 0.48 7.14
CA TRP A 217 6.11 -0.94 7.50
C TRP A 217 4.68 -1.46 7.80
N PRO A 218 3.73 -0.69 8.36
CA PRO A 218 2.37 -1.18 8.53
C PRO A 218 1.67 -1.40 7.19
N ALA A 219 1.80 -0.46 6.24
CA ALA A 219 1.23 -0.61 4.90
C ALA A 219 1.92 -1.74 4.13
N LEU A 220 3.23 -1.91 4.28
CA LEU A 220 4.00 -3.01 3.70
C LEU A 220 3.47 -4.38 4.15
N LEU A 221 3.18 -4.54 5.44
CA LEU A 221 2.64 -5.79 5.98
C LEU A 221 1.22 -6.06 5.45
N ARG A 222 0.38 -5.03 5.30
CA ARG A 222 -0.96 -5.17 4.69
C ARG A 222 -0.86 -5.59 3.21
N ALA A 223 -0.04 -4.90 2.42
CA ALA A 223 0.21 -5.24 1.02
C ALA A 223 0.77 -6.67 0.86
N ARG A 224 1.65 -7.10 1.77
CA ARG A 224 2.13 -8.48 1.81
C ARG A 224 0.99 -9.46 2.11
N ALA A 225 0.12 -9.17 3.07
CA ALA A 225 -0.99 -10.04 3.45
C ALA A 225 -2.02 -10.21 2.33
N GLU A 226 -2.31 -9.15 1.57
CA GLU A 226 -3.21 -9.19 0.41
C GLU A 226 -2.68 -10.09 -0.72
N ASN A 227 -1.36 -10.05 -0.95
CA ASN A 227 -0.72 -10.81 -2.03
C ASN A 227 -0.26 -12.22 -1.63
N TYR A 228 -0.24 -12.54 -0.33
CA TYR A 228 0.29 -13.80 0.19
C TYR A 228 -0.82 -14.67 0.79
N GLY A 229 -1.25 -15.68 0.03
CA GLY A 229 -2.14 -16.71 0.54
C GLY A 229 -1.40 -17.71 1.43
N LEU A 230 -1.31 -17.44 2.75
CA LEU A 230 -0.59 -18.28 3.73
C LEU A 230 -0.86 -19.79 3.56
N LEU A 231 -2.12 -20.19 3.42
CA LEU A 231 -2.51 -21.61 3.31
C LEU A 231 -2.27 -22.19 1.91
N ARG A 232 -2.14 -21.35 0.89
CA ARG A 232 -1.90 -21.78 -0.50
C ARG A 232 -0.41 -21.82 -0.83
N SER A 233 0.38 -20.94 -0.21
CA SER A 233 1.82 -20.79 -0.46
C SER A 233 2.69 -21.65 0.45
N ASN A 234 2.11 -22.35 1.42
CA ASN A 234 2.80 -23.31 2.29
C ASN A 234 2.10 -24.66 2.27
N HIS A 235 2.81 -25.68 2.73
CA HIS A 235 2.21 -26.97 3.01
C HIS A 235 1.28 -26.84 4.24
N ALA A 236 -0.02 -26.69 3.97
CA ALA A 236 -1.04 -26.57 4.99
C ALA A 236 -1.90 -27.84 5.01
N VAL A 237 -2.10 -28.37 6.22
CA VAL A 237 -3.03 -29.49 6.45
C VAL A 237 -4.17 -28.95 7.31
N PRO A 238 -5.42 -28.93 6.81
CA PRO A 238 -6.56 -28.56 7.63
C PRO A 238 -6.75 -29.62 8.72
N MET A 239 -6.87 -29.19 9.96
CA MET A 239 -7.06 -30.07 11.11
C MET A 239 -8.21 -29.55 11.99
N VAL A 240 -8.94 -30.47 12.61
CA VAL A 240 -10.01 -30.15 13.55
C VAL A 240 -9.57 -30.52 14.97
N ALA A 241 -9.62 -29.54 15.87
CA ALA A 241 -9.31 -29.72 17.29
C ALA A 241 -10.46 -30.43 18.02
N ARG A 242 -10.52 -31.77 17.97
CA ARG A 242 -11.62 -32.57 18.57
C ARG A 242 -11.88 -32.26 20.06
N LYS A 243 -10.83 -31.97 20.84
CA LYS A 243 -10.90 -31.64 22.27
C LYS A 243 -10.83 -30.13 22.55
N GLY A 244 -11.05 -29.31 21.52
CA GLY A 244 -10.86 -27.87 21.57
C GLY A 244 -9.39 -27.43 21.49
N PRO A 245 -9.15 -26.12 21.30
CA PRO A 245 -7.81 -25.54 21.13
C PRO A 245 -6.94 -25.66 22.39
N ASP A 246 -7.52 -25.63 23.59
CA ASP A 246 -6.77 -25.69 24.85
C ASP A 246 -6.05 -27.03 25.08
N ALA A 247 -6.62 -28.12 24.57
CA ALA A 247 -5.96 -29.42 24.58
C ALA A 247 -4.73 -29.43 23.65
N ILE A 248 -4.80 -28.71 22.52
CA ILE A 248 -3.67 -28.57 21.59
C ILE A 248 -2.57 -27.73 22.23
N TYR A 249 -2.87 -26.59 22.84
CA TYR A 249 -1.85 -25.77 23.51
C TYR A 249 -1.13 -26.54 24.60
N ARG A 250 -1.86 -27.27 25.45
CA ARG A 250 -1.25 -28.11 26.49
C ARG A 250 -0.33 -29.17 25.91
N SER A 251 -0.73 -29.82 24.81
CA SER A 251 0.09 -30.81 24.11
C SER A 251 1.35 -30.17 23.49
N LEU A 252 1.22 -29.00 22.88
CA LEU A 252 2.35 -28.25 22.31
C LEU A 252 3.36 -27.82 23.39
N ILE A 253 2.87 -27.35 24.53
CA ILE A 253 3.71 -26.97 25.68
C ILE A 253 4.41 -28.20 26.27
N ALA A 254 3.66 -29.30 26.48
CA ALA A 254 4.18 -30.53 27.08
C ALA A 254 5.23 -31.23 26.21
N ARG A 255 5.13 -31.11 24.88
CA ARG A 255 6.08 -31.73 23.95
C ARG A 255 7.43 -31.03 23.89
N GLY A 256 7.56 -29.81 24.41
CA GLY A 256 8.84 -29.11 24.46
C GLY A 256 9.52 -28.93 23.09
N THR A 257 10.74 -28.41 23.10
CA THR A 257 11.48 -27.79 21.99
C THR A 257 11.95 -28.69 20.85
N GLU A 258 11.46 -29.93 20.71
CA GLU A 258 11.89 -30.81 19.61
C GLU A 258 11.50 -30.26 18.23
N ASN A 259 10.45 -29.45 18.17
CA ASN A 259 10.12 -28.62 17.01
C ASN A 259 9.54 -27.28 17.49
N THR A 260 10.12 -26.16 17.03
CA THR A 260 9.60 -24.82 17.34
C THR A 260 8.23 -24.62 16.69
N ALA A 261 7.15 -24.82 17.46
CA ALA A 261 5.80 -24.54 17.02
C ALA A 261 5.46 -23.06 17.25
N VAL A 262 5.00 -22.39 16.20
CA VAL A 262 4.52 -21.00 16.27
C VAL A 262 3.01 -20.99 16.11
N VAL A 263 2.31 -20.41 17.09
CA VAL A 263 0.86 -20.18 17.03
C VAL A 263 0.61 -18.79 16.48
N THR A 264 -0.27 -18.66 15.47
CA THR A 264 -0.62 -17.38 14.84
C THR A 264 -2.15 -17.20 14.74
N GLY A 265 -2.59 -16.00 14.36
CA GLY A 265 -4.01 -15.69 14.13
C GLY A 265 -4.81 -15.44 15.42
N SER A 266 -6.13 -15.63 15.36
CA SER A 266 -7.02 -15.40 16.51
C SER A 266 -6.69 -16.29 17.72
N TYR A 267 -6.07 -17.45 17.45
CA TYR A 267 -5.61 -18.41 18.45
C TYR A 267 -4.34 -17.96 19.18
N SER A 268 -3.51 -17.05 18.63
CA SER A 268 -2.38 -16.48 19.37
C SER A 268 -2.79 -15.34 20.30
N ALA A 269 -3.94 -14.70 20.05
CA ALA A 269 -4.46 -13.61 20.89
C ALA A 269 -5.12 -14.11 22.18
N ARG A 270 -5.40 -15.41 22.27
CA ARG A 270 -5.94 -16.04 23.49
C ARG A 270 -4.81 -16.10 24.52
N ARG A 271 -4.81 -15.17 25.48
CA ARG A 271 -3.99 -15.29 26.69
C ARG A 271 -4.30 -16.65 27.31
N SER A 272 -3.30 -17.53 27.35
CA SER A 272 -3.35 -18.73 28.17
C SER A 272 -3.57 -18.28 29.62
N GLY A 273 -4.77 -18.49 30.13
CA GLY A 273 -5.12 -18.19 31.50
C GLY A 273 -4.27 -19.00 32.48
N SER A 274 -3.83 -18.31 33.53
CA SER A 274 -3.31 -18.84 34.80
C SER A 274 -2.16 -19.85 34.76
N GLY A 275 -0.94 -19.35 34.90
CA GLY A 275 0.23 -20.14 35.26
C GLY A 275 1.49 -19.33 35.06
N HIS A 276 2.15 -18.95 36.14
CA HIS A 276 3.36 -18.12 36.15
C HIS A 276 4.44 -18.64 35.20
N GLY A 277 4.52 -18.05 34.01
CA GLY A 277 5.60 -18.25 33.06
C GLY A 277 5.87 -16.92 32.38
N ARG A 278 6.80 -16.12 32.94
CA ARG A 278 7.35 -14.99 32.19
C ARG A 278 7.98 -15.58 30.93
N CYS A 279 7.37 -15.37 29.78
CA CYS A 279 8.10 -15.41 28.51
C CYS A 279 9.11 -14.25 28.53
N ARG A 280 10.22 -14.44 29.25
CA ARG A 280 11.44 -13.70 29.01
C ARG A 280 11.92 -14.17 27.64
N GLY A 281 11.44 -13.52 26.58
CA GLY A 281 12.06 -13.59 25.26
C GLY A 281 13.45 -12.97 25.34
N ARG A 282 14.42 -13.69 25.92
CA ARG A 282 15.82 -13.47 25.60
C ARG A 282 16.03 -13.99 24.18
N GLY A 283 16.75 -13.19 23.40
CA GLY A 283 16.79 -13.28 21.94
C GLY A 283 17.03 -14.67 21.40
N ALA A 284 16.09 -15.12 20.56
CA ALA A 284 16.28 -16.20 19.61
C ALA A 284 15.30 -15.99 18.44
N PHE A 285 15.33 -14.79 17.85
CA PHE A 285 14.67 -14.50 16.56
C PHE A 285 15.69 -14.30 15.42
N ALA A 286 16.92 -14.76 15.64
CA ALA A 286 17.97 -14.85 14.64
C ALA A 286 18.45 -16.30 14.63
N ASP A 287 17.84 -17.14 13.79
CA ASP A 287 18.50 -18.28 13.10
C ASP A 287 17.53 -19.17 12.32
N ALA A 288 16.22 -19.03 12.48
CA ALA A 288 15.25 -19.73 11.62
C ALA A 288 14.99 -18.95 10.30
N CYS A 289 16.05 -18.55 9.61
CA CYS A 289 15.95 -18.08 8.22
C CYS A 289 16.65 -19.10 7.32
N CYS A 290 15.85 -19.82 6.55
CA CYS A 290 16.25 -20.66 5.41
C CYS A 290 16.94 -22.00 5.72
N THR A 291 16.15 -23.01 6.09
CA THR A 291 16.47 -24.40 5.73
C THR A 291 15.42 -24.94 4.76
N ARG A 292 15.76 -24.98 3.47
CA ARG A 292 15.10 -25.89 2.51
C ARG A 292 15.46 -27.32 2.90
N PRO A 293 14.52 -28.26 3.03
CA PRO A 293 14.87 -29.66 3.14
C PRO A 293 15.29 -30.16 1.75
N GLY A 294 16.50 -30.70 1.66
CA GLY A 294 16.92 -31.55 0.54
C GLY A 294 17.75 -30.88 -0.56
N LYS A 295 19.05 -30.68 -0.32
CA LYS A 295 20.12 -31.06 -1.27
C LYS A 295 21.37 -31.39 -0.45
N ARG A 296 21.88 -32.61 -0.58
CA ARG A 296 23.18 -33.02 -0.01
C ARG A 296 24.29 -32.26 -0.74
N HIS A 297 25.23 -31.67 -0.01
CA HIS A 297 26.51 -31.19 -0.53
C HIS A 297 27.67 -31.94 0.15
N PRO A 298 28.79 -32.17 -0.56
CA PRO A 298 29.95 -32.94 -0.09
C PRO A 298 30.83 -32.12 0.89
N PRO A 299 31.83 -32.74 1.57
CA PRO A 299 32.47 -32.15 2.73
C PRO A 299 33.51 -31.08 2.38
N ALA A 300 33.88 -30.34 3.43
CA ALA A 300 34.58 -29.07 3.43
C ALA A 300 36.08 -29.16 3.09
N ALA A 301 36.47 -28.43 2.05
CA ALA A 301 37.73 -27.69 1.90
C ALA A 301 37.33 -26.54 0.96
N GLU A 302 37.43 -25.25 1.31
CA GLU A 302 38.67 -24.50 1.39
C GLU A 302 38.29 -23.11 1.93
N ARG A 303 38.78 -22.76 3.12
CA ARG A 303 38.67 -21.39 3.65
C ARG A 303 39.84 -20.62 3.09
N GLN A 304 39.60 -19.55 2.32
CA GLN A 304 40.37 -18.32 2.41
C GLN A 304 39.81 -17.15 1.57
N ARG A 305 39.77 -15.99 2.23
CA ARG A 305 39.80 -14.61 1.69
C ARG A 305 38.54 -14.06 1.01
N ALA A 306 37.74 -13.37 1.82
CA ALA A 306 37.16 -12.07 1.44
C ALA A 306 36.76 -11.31 2.72
N THR A 307 37.66 -10.46 3.21
CA THR A 307 37.37 -9.45 4.24
C THR A 307 36.58 -8.30 3.60
N ALA A 308 35.26 -8.31 3.81
CA ALA A 308 34.42 -7.12 3.67
C ALA A 308 33.62 -6.96 4.96
N ALA A 309 33.81 -5.83 5.63
CA ALA A 309 33.10 -5.49 6.86
C ALA A 309 31.58 -5.54 6.65
N PRO A 310 30.78 -6.15 7.55
CA PRO A 310 29.35 -6.23 7.37
C PRO A 310 28.72 -4.84 7.53
N ALA A 311 27.91 -4.45 6.56
CA ALA A 311 27.02 -3.31 6.65
C ALA A 311 26.07 -3.53 7.85
N ARG A 312 26.31 -2.82 8.96
CA ARG A 312 25.49 -2.93 10.17
C ARG A 312 24.15 -2.22 9.94
N LEU A 313 23.06 -2.98 9.76
CA LEU A 313 21.70 -2.46 9.91
C LEU A 313 21.52 -2.03 11.38
N ARG A 314 21.13 -0.77 11.62
CA ARG A 314 20.95 -0.24 12.98
C ARG A 314 19.55 -0.55 13.51
N GLY A 315 19.48 -1.12 14.72
CA GLY A 315 18.29 -1.18 15.58
C GLY A 315 17.18 -2.14 15.13
N CYS A 316 16.65 -2.93 16.06
CA CYS A 316 15.45 -3.75 15.83
C CYS A 316 14.21 -2.97 16.28
N ARG A 317 13.17 -2.83 15.43
CA ARG A 317 11.92 -2.10 15.72
C ARG A 317 10.94 -2.83 16.65
N ALA A 318 11.36 -3.90 17.33
CA ALA A 318 10.47 -4.73 18.14
C ALA A 318 9.87 -3.97 19.36
N CYS A 319 8.62 -3.52 19.22
CA CYS A 319 7.55 -3.46 20.23
C CYS A 319 7.90 -3.00 21.66
N CYS A 320 8.64 -1.89 21.85
CA CYS A 320 8.74 -1.24 23.15
C CYS A 320 8.10 0.16 23.11
N ALA A 321 6.78 0.22 23.00
CA ALA A 321 6.04 1.37 23.52
C ALA A 321 5.83 1.12 25.02
N GLN A 322 6.66 1.74 25.86
CA GLN A 322 6.37 1.83 27.29
C GLN A 322 5.18 2.79 27.46
N PRO A 323 4.17 2.48 28.30
CA PRO A 323 3.27 3.52 28.74
C PRO A 323 4.07 4.49 29.62
N ALA A 324 4.14 5.76 29.20
CA ALA A 324 4.46 6.85 30.11
C ALA A 324 3.29 6.95 31.09
N GLY A 325 3.56 6.66 32.36
CA GLY A 325 2.67 6.93 33.47
C GLY A 325 3.42 7.83 34.45
N ASP A 326 2.87 9.02 34.64
CA ASP A 326 3.06 9.82 35.85
C ASP A 326 2.41 9.12 37.05
#